data_AF-A0AA92EIB4-F1
#
_entry.id   AF-A0AA92EIB4-F1
#
_cell.length_a   1.000
_cell.length_b   1.000
_cell.length_c   1.000
_cell.angle_alpha   90.00
_cell.angle_beta   90.00
_cell.angle_gamma   90.00
#
_symmetry.space_group_name_H-M   'P 1'
#
loop_
_entity.id
_entity.type
_entity.pdbx_description
1 polymer ?
#
loop_
_entity_poly.entity_id
_entity_poly.type
_entity_poly.pdbx_seq_one_letter_code
_entity_poly.pdbx_strand_id
1 'polypeptide(L)' 'MNGNTEHEITPDVVQAARENPNGWVYKIEGTYGPAEHVPPEAIVGAWKVDAHGNLTGEFMPNPKYRPGFSKTNK' A
#
# COMPACT_ATOMS: atom_id res chain seq x y z
N MET A 1 -13.69 -6.98 -18.86
CA MET A 1 -12.35 -7.22 -18.29
C MET A 1 -12.42 -6.75 -16.85
N ASN A 2 -12.15 -7.66 -15.93
CA ASN A 2 -12.66 -7.64 -14.56
C ASN A 2 -11.87 -6.68 -13.64
N GLY A 3 -12.56 -5.69 -13.06
CA GLY A 3 -12.52 -5.33 -11.63
C GLY A 3 -11.23 -4.91 -10.90
N ASN A 4 -10.06 -4.80 -11.52
CA ASN A 4 -8.79 -4.59 -10.79
C ASN A 4 -8.22 -3.15 -10.82
N THR A 5 -9.00 -2.14 -11.17
CA THR A 5 -8.50 -0.77 -11.44
C THR A 5 -8.47 0.19 -10.26
N GLU A 6 -8.72 -0.24 -9.02
CA GLU A 6 -8.66 0.69 -7.87
C GLU A 6 -7.25 0.83 -7.28
N HIS A 7 -6.35 -0.12 -7.59
CA HIS A 7 -4.98 -0.16 -7.08
C HIS A 7 -3.98 -0.29 -8.23
N GLU A 8 -3.64 0.85 -8.85
CA GLU A 8 -2.63 0.90 -9.92
C GLU A 8 -1.25 0.49 -9.41
N ILE A 9 -0.64 -0.49 -10.07
CA ILE A 9 0.75 -0.88 -9.84
C ILE A 9 1.63 0.07 -10.65
N THR A 10 2.19 1.07 -9.97
CA THR A 10 3.13 2.01 -10.58
C THR A 10 4.57 1.46 -10.55
N PRO A 11 5.51 2.04 -11.33
CA PRO A 11 6.91 1.64 -11.27
C PRO A 11 7.53 1.76 -9.87
N ASP A 12 7.06 2.72 -9.07
CA ASP A 12 7.48 2.91 -7.68
C ASP A 12 7.07 1.72 -6.79
N VAL A 13 5.83 1.22 -6.95
CA VAL A 13 5.35 0.02 -6.25
C VAL A 13 6.20 -1.21 -6.64
N VAL A 14 6.56 -1.33 -7.92
CA VAL A 14 7.43 -2.42 -8.40
C VAL A 14 8.84 -2.29 -7.82
N GLN A 15 9.38 -1.08 -7.73
CA GLN A 15 10.69 -0.85 -7.13
C GLN A 15 10.67 -1.21 -5.63
N ALA A 16 9.67 -0.74 -4.88
CA ALA A 16 9.50 -1.07 -3.47
C ALA A 16 9.37 -2.59 -3.24
N ALA A 17 8.70 -3.31 -4.14
CA ALA A 17 8.61 -4.77 -4.08
C ALA A 17 9.98 -5.44 -4.25
N ARG A 18 10.78 -4.96 -5.21
CA ARG A 18 12.14 -5.48 -5.43
C ARG A 18 13.08 -5.25 -4.25
N GLU A 19 12.89 -4.14 -3.55
CA GLU A 19 13.64 -3.83 -2.33
C GLU A 19 13.17 -4.67 -1.12
N ASN A 20 11.97 -5.24 -1.18
CA ASN A 20 11.33 -5.97 -0.06
C ASN A 20 10.81 -7.37 -0.47
N PRO A 21 11.69 -8.31 -0.87
CA PRO A 21 11.28 -9.68 -1.20
C PRO A 21 10.72 -10.43 0.01
N ASN A 22 9.74 -11.32 -0.22
CA ASN A 22 8.92 -11.99 0.80
C ASN A 22 8.17 -11.02 1.75
N GLY A 23 8.01 -9.76 1.34
CA GLY A 23 7.41 -8.71 2.15
C GLY A 23 6.05 -8.24 1.62
N TRP A 24 5.75 -6.98 1.94
CA TRP A 24 4.52 -6.30 1.58
C TRP A 24 4.84 -4.87 1.16
N VAL A 25 4.24 -4.41 0.06
CA VAL A 25 4.27 -2.99 -0.32
C VAL A 25 2.96 -2.35 0.10
N TYR A 26 3.02 -1.30 0.93
CA TYR A 26 1.83 -0.65 1.46
C TYR A 26 1.35 0.47 0.56
N LYS A 27 0.05 0.51 0.27
CA LYS A 27 -0.62 1.66 -0.35
C LYS A 27 -1.14 2.57 0.75
N ILE A 28 -0.66 3.80 0.79
CA ILE A 28 -1.03 4.80 1.79
C ILE A 28 -1.71 5.98 1.08
N GLU A 29 -2.82 6.46 1.62
CA GLU A 29 -3.48 7.69 1.19
C GLU A 29 -3.08 8.86 2.11
N GLY A 30 -2.46 9.89 1.53
CA GLY A 30 -1.99 11.08 2.23
C GLY A 30 -0.47 11.27 2.15
N THR A 31 0.02 12.36 2.75
CA THR A 31 1.45 12.70 2.77
C THR A 31 2.04 12.39 4.14
N TYR A 32 3.01 11.48 4.17
CA TYR A 32 3.70 11.06 5.38
C TYR A 32 5.21 11.15 5.16
N GLY A 33 5.94 11.59 6.19
CA GLY A 33 7.40 11.60 6.17
C GLY A 33 7.99 10.19 6.35
N PRO A 34 9.27 9.97 5.99
CA PRO A 34 9.92 8.65 6.07
C PRO A 34 10.03 8.09 7.50
N ALA A 35 10.05 8.96 8.52
CA ALA A 35 10.07 8.59 9.93
C ALA A 35 8.73 8.88 10.63
N GLU A 36 7.71 9.27 9.87
CA GLU A 36 6.43 9.63 10.43
C GLU A 36 5.56 8.40 10.63
N HIS A 37 4.85 8.35 11.76
CA HIS A 37 3.92 7.26 12.01
C HIS A 37 2.72 7.36 11.07
N VAL A 38 2.54 6.36 10.21
CA VAL A 38 1.38 6.21 9.34
C VAL A 38 0.26 5.52 10.12
N PRO A 39 -0.87 6.19 10.38
CA PRO A 39 -2.00 5.58 11.06
C PRO A 39 -2.64 4.50 10.17
N PRO A 40 -3.17 3.41 10.77
CA PRO A 40 -3.80 2.34 10.00
C PRO A 40 -5.00 2.84 9.20
N GLU A 41 -5.68 3.91 9.61
CA GLU A 41 -6.79 4.52 8.87
C GLU A 41 -6.38 5.11 7.52
N ALA A 42 -5.10 5.45 7.34
CA ALA A 42 -4.55 5.98 6.11
C ALA A 42 -3.96 4.91 5.18
N ILE A 43 -3.80 3.68 5.67
CA ILE A 43 -3.28 2.56 4.88
C ILE A 43 -4.47 1.96 4.12
N VAL A 44 -4.48 2.11 2.81
CA VAL A 44 -5.52 1.53 1.93
C VAL A 44 -5.45 0.01 1.94
N GLY A 45 -4.23 -0.53 1.95
CA GLY A 45 -3.96 -1.96 1.94
C GLY A 45 -2.50 -2.23 1.60
N ALA A 46 -2.19 -3.48 1.28
CA ALA A 46 -0.85 -3.88 0.90
C ALA A 46 -0.85 -4.92 -0.22
N TRP A 47 0.13 -4.82 -1.12
CA TRP A 47 0.41 -5.85 -2.12
C TRP A 47 1.42 -6.85 -1.55
N LYS A 48 1.15 -8.14 -1.75
CA LYS A 48 2.05 -9.22 -1.35
C LYS A 48 3.20 -9.38 -2.34
N VAL A 49 4.41 -9.51 -1.83
CA VAL A 49 5.64 -9.68 -2.60
C VAL A 49 6.14 -11.11 -2.48
N ASP A 50 6.54 -11.70 -3.60
CA ASP A 50 7.15 -13.03 -3.64
C ASP A 50 8.64 -13.01 -3.22
N ALA A 51 9.27 -14.18 -3.18
CA ALA A 51 10.67 -14.32 -2.82
C ALA A 51 11.66 -13.66 -3.80
N HIS A 52 11.20 -13.33 -5.01
CA HIS A 52 11.99 -12.70 -6.05
C HIS A 52 11.80 -11.18 -6.09
N GLY A 53 10.99 -10.61 -5.19
CA GLY A 53 10.70 -9.18 -5.18
C GLY A 53 9.65 -8.77 -6.21
N ASN A 54 8.84 -9.71 -6.72
CA ASN A 54 7.73 -9.40 -7.61
C ASN A 54 6.43 -9.31 -6.82
N LEU A 55 5.57 -8.39 -7.26
CA LEU A 55 4.20 -8.32 -6.77
C LEU A 55 3.45 -9.56 -7.26
N THR A 56 2.87 -10.31 -6.33
CA THR A 56 2.07 -11.51 -6.64
C THR A 56 0.75 -11.18 -7.35
N GLY A 57 0.37 -9.90 -7.37
CA GLY A 57 -0.96 -9.44 -7.79
C GLY A 57 -2.03 -9.53 -6.69
N GLU A 58 -1.73 -10.17 -5.55
CA GLU A 58 -2.60 -10.21 -4.38
C GLU A 58 -2.54 -8.87 -3.64
N PHE A 59 -3.66 -8.14 -3.62
CA PHE A 59 -3.84 -6.94 -2.81
C PHE A 59 -4.74 -7.24 -1.62
N MET A 60 -4.21 -7.02 -0.42
CA MET A 60 -4.94 -7.14 0.83
C MET A 60 -5.46 -5.76 1.25
N PRO A 61 -6.77 -5.47 1.08
CA PRO A 61 -7.34 -4.22 1.57
C PRO A 61 -7.31 -4.19 3.09
N ASN A 62 -7.03 -3.02 3.65
CA ASN A 62 -7.04 -2.84 5.10
C ASN A 62 -8.47 -2.49 5.56
N PRO A 63 -9.12 -3.32 6.39
CA PRO A 63 -10.48 -3.05 6.87
C PRO A 63 -10.58 -1.81 7.77
N LYS A 64 -9.46 -1.30 8.28
CA LYS A 64 -9.39 -0.07 9.06
C LYS A 64 -9.26 1.18 8.19
N TYR A 65 -9.07 1.05 6.88
CA TYR A 65 -8.93 2.17 5.98
C TYR A 65 -10.16 3.08 6.03
N ARG A 66 -9.94 4.39 6.16
CA ARG A 66 -11.00 5.40 6.18
C ARG A 66 -10.68 6.46 5.12
N PRO A 67 -11.39 6.46 3.97
CA PRO A 67 -11.21 7.47 2.94
C PRO A 67 -11.38 8.88 3.52
N GLY A 68 -10.46 9.79 3.17
CA GLY A 68 -10.50 11.17 3.69
C GLY A 68 -10.11 11.31 5.17
N PHE A 69 -9.46 10.29 5.75
CA PHE A 69 -8.79 10.45 7.04
C PHE A 69 -7.75 11.58 6.93
N SER A 70 -8.04 12.71 7.56
CA SER A 70 -7.10 13.81 7.71
C SER A 70 -6.67 13.87 9.18
N LYS A 71 -5.37 14.14 9.41
CA LYS A 71 -4.77 14.28 10.75
C LYS A 71 -5.41 15.40 11.61
N THR A 72 -6.40 16.14 11.09
CA THR A 72 -7.05 17.29 11.71
C THR A 72 -8.13 16.90 12.74
N ASN A 73 -8.47 15.63 12.91
CA ASN A 73 -9.41 15.19 13.94
C ASN A 73 -8.68 14.71 15.21
N LYS A 74 -8.08 15.63 15.97
CA LYS A 74 -7.79 15.40 17.39
C LYS A 74 -7.88 16.68 18.20
#